data_AF-A0A482U7W6-F1
#
_entry.id   AF-A0A482U7W6-F1
#
_cell.length_a   1.000
_cell.length_b   1.000
_cell.length_c   1.000
_cell.angle_alpha   90.00
_cell.angle_beta   90.00
_cell.angle_gamma   90.00
#
_symmetry.space_group_name_H-M   'P 1'
#
loop_
_entity.id
_entity.type
_entity.pdbx_description
1 polymer ?
#
loop_
_entity_poly.entity_id
_entity_poly.type
_entity_poly.pdbx_seq_one_letter_code
_entity_poly.pdbx_strand_id
1 'polypeptide(L)'
;MSELLDMLSWLLLAGGLLFFAAGSIGLLRFPDTLSRLHALTKADTLGLGLVVAGLSLRADSPLEVAQMLLIWLLVLASGATACQLLARQSDEEDGDD
;
A
#
# COMPACT_ATOMS: atom_id res chain seq x y z
N MET A 1 0.05 -24.52 -13.87
CA MET A 1 0.05 -23.89 -12.54
C MET A 1 -0.42 -24.93 -11.53
N SER A 2 0.25 -25.12 -10.38
CA SER A 2 -0.28 -26.01 -9.35
C SER A 2 -1.48 -25.35 -8.66
N GLU A 3 -2.56 -26.09 -8.43
CA GLU A 3 -3.80 -25.61 -7.75
C GLU A 3 -3.50 -24.83 -6.46
N LEU A 4 -2.46 -25.24 -5.73
CA LEU A 4 -2.01 -24.59 -4.50
C LEU A 4 -1.48 -23.17 -4.75
N LEU A 5 -0.70 -22.94 -5.81
CA LEU A 5 -0.18 -21.61 -6.15
C LEU A 5 -1.30 -20.66 -6.56
N ASP A 6 -2.29 -21.15 -7.30
CA ASP A 6 -3.44 -20.33 -7.69
C ASP A 6 -4.29 -19.96 -6.46
N MET A 7 -4.56 -20.91 -5.57
CA MET A 7 -5.28 -20.63 -4.32
C MET A 7 -4.53 -19.62 -3.43
N LEU A 8 -3.21 -19.77 -3.32
CA LEU A 8 -2.37 -18.85 -2.57
C LEU A 8 -2.40 -17.44 -3.19
N SER A 9 -2.26 -17.34 -4.52
CA SER A 9 -2.35 -16.06 -5.21
C SER A 9 -3.68 -15.34 -4.96
N TRP A 10 -4.80 -16.05 -5.08
CA TRP A 10 -6.12 -15.49 -4.77
C TRP A 10 -6.24 -15.01 -3.34
N LEU A 11 -5.70 -15.75 -2.37
CA LEU A 11 -5.68 -15.34 -0.97
C LEU A 11 -4.88 -14.06 -0.75
N LEU A 12 -3.72 -13.94 -1.40
CA LEU A 12 -2.90 -12.72 -1.35
C LEU A 12 -3.62 -11.53 -1.98
N LEU A 13 -4.24 -11.70 -3.14
CA LEU A 13 -5.01 -10.66 -3.81
C LEU A 13 -6.22 -10.21 -2.98
N ALA A 14 -6.94 -11.15 -2.37
CA ALA A 14 -8.04 -10.85 -1.45
C ALA A 14 -7.55 -10.09 -0.21
N GLY A 15 -6.40 -10.49 0.36
CA GLY A 15 -5.76 -9.76 1.45
C GLY A 15 -5.41 -8.32 1.05
N GLY A 16 -4.82 -8.14 -0.14
CA GLY A 16 -4.50 -6.82 -0.69
C GLY A 16 -5.75 -5.94 -0.85
N LEU A 17 -6.82 -6.51 -1.40
CA LEU A 17 -8.11 -5.84 -1.54
C LEU A 17 -8.69 -5.38 -0.18
N LEU A 18 -8.61 -6.23 0.84
CA LEU A 18 -9.07 -5.88 2.19
C LEU A 18 -8.26 -4.71 2.77
N PHE A 19 -6.94 -4.67 2.56
CA PHE A 19 -6.10 -3.56 3.00
C PHE A 19 -6.43 -2.26 2.28
N PHE A 20 -6.65 -2.29 0.96
CA PHE A 20 -7.07 -1.10 0.21
C PHE A 20 -8.46 -0.62 0.60
N ALA A 21 -9.40 -1.53 0.83
CA ALA A 21 -10.73 -1.18 1.33
C ALA A 21 -10.65 -0.56 2.73
N ALA A 22 -9.90 -1.18 3.65
CA ALA A 22 -9.69 -0.65 4.99
C ALA A 22 -8.98 0.71 4.98
N GLY A 23 -7.97 0.90 4.13
CA GLY A 23 -7.30 2.19 3.93
C GLY A 23 -8.25 3.27 3.41
N SER A 24 -9.05 2.94 2.40
CA SER A 24 -10.05 3.86 1.83
C SER A 24 -11.10 4.25 2.88
N ILE A 25 -11.60 3.29 3.65
CA ILE A 25 -12.53 3.55 4.76
C ILE A 25 -11.84 4.40 5.85
N GLY A 26 -10.59 4.09 6.20
CA GLY A 26 -9.81 4.85 7.18
C GLY A 26 -9.61 6.31 6.76
N LEU A 27 -9.33 6.55 5.48
CA LEU A 27 -9.18 7.88 4.92
C LEU A 27 -10.47 8.72 5.06
N LEU A 28 -11.64 8.10 4.87
CA LEU A 28 -12.94 8.76 5.00
C LEU A 28 -13.39 8.92 6.46
N ARG A 29 -13.02 7.97 7.33
CA ARG A 29 -13.53 7.90 8.71
C ARG A 29 -12.69 8.71 9.70
N PHE A 30 -11.38 8.79 9.52
CA PHE A 30 -10.52 9.44 10.51
C PHE A 30 -10.64 10.97 10.41
N PRO A 31 -10.82 11.69 11.53
CA PRO A 31 -10.92 13.14 11.51
C PRO A 31 -9.56 13.83 11.37
N ASP A 32 -8.50 13.20 11.88
CA ASP A 32 -7.14 13.73 11.96
C ASP A 32 -6.27 13.33 10.76
N THR A 33 -5.42 14.26 10.31
CA THR A 33 -4.55 14.10 9.13
C THR A 33 -3.52 12.99 9.32
N LEU A 34 -2.87 12.90 10.48
CA LEU A 34 -1.87 11.88 10.74
C LEU A 34 -2.50 10.47 10.78
N SER A 35 -3.71 10.36 11.33
CA SER A 35 -4.48 9.12 11.37
C SER A 35 -4.91 8.66 9.97
N ARG A 36 -5.29 9.60 9.10
CA ARG A 36 -5.57 9.34 7.68
C ARG A 36 -4.32 8.85 6.94
N LEU A 37 -3.19 9.52 7.12
CA LEU A 37 -1.92 9.15 6.51
C LEU A 37 -1.42 7.79 6.98
N HIS A 38 -1.60 7.45 8.26
CA HIS A 38 -1.28 6.14 8.78
C HIS A 38 -2.11 5.05 8.06
N ALA A 39 -3.43 5.27 7.92
CA ALA A 39 -4.30 4.33 7.23
C ALA A 39 -3.90 4.14 5.76
N LEU A 40 -3.59 5.24 5.06
CA LEU A 40 -3.17 5.22 3.67
C LEU A 40 -1.81 4.50 3.49
N THR A 41 -0.83 4.83 4.33
CA THR A 41 0.49 4.19 4.29
C THR A 41 0.41 2.69 4.54
N LYS A 42 -0.49 2.22 5.42
CA LYS A 42 -0.75 0.78 5.62
C LYS A 42 -1.33 0.11 4.38
N ALA A 43 -2.26 0.76 3.69
CA ALA A 43 -2.83 0.24 2.46
C ALA A 43 -1.79 0.15 1.34
N ASP A 44 -0.95 1.17 1.20
CA ASP A 44 0.09 1.18 0.16
C ASP A 44 1.24 0.20 0.48
N THR A 45 1.67 0.09 1.74
CA THR A 45 2.76 -0.82 2.11
C THR A 45 2.33 -2.30 2.05
N LEU A 46 1.28 -2.65 2.79
CA LEU A 46 0.84 -4.04 2.93
C LEU A 46 -0.13 -4.44 1.83
N GLY A 47 -1.08 -3.57 1.45
CA GLY A 47 -2.06 -3.87 0.41
C GLY A 47 -1.39 -4.05 -0.95
N LEU A 48 -0.61 -3.08 -1.41
CA LEU A 48 0.13 -3.22 -2.68
C LEU A 48 1.17 -4.35 -2.62
N GLY A 49 1.82 -4.54 -1.46
CA GLY A 49 2.79 -5.62 -1.27
C GLY A 49 2.14 -7.01 -1.44
N LEU A 50 0.95 -7.20 -0.87
CA LEU A 50 0.14 -8.42 -1.05
C LEU A 50 -0.30 -8.61 -2.50
N VAL A 51 -0.72 -7.54 -3.18
CA VAL A 51 -1.09 -7.59 -4.60
C VAL A 51 0.09 -8.01 -5.46
N VAL A 52 1.25 -7.37 -5.29
CA VAL A 52 2.48 -7.69 -6.04
C VAL A 52 2.96 -9.10 -5.75
N ALA A 53 2.90 -9.55 -4.49
CA ALA A 53 3.25 -10.92 -4.13
C ALA A 53 2.24 -11.95 -4.70
N GLY A 54 0.95 -11.62 -4.78
CA GLY A 54 -0.05 -12.48 -5.41
C GLY A 54 0.15 -12.58 -6.92
N LEU A 55 0.43 -11.46 -7.60
CA LEU A 55 0.68 -11.42 -9.04
C LEU A 55 2.00 -12.06 -9.43
N SER A 56 3.06 -11.91 -8.61
CA SER A 56 4.36 -12.51 -8.89
C SER A 56 4.33 -14.04 -8.91
N LEU A 57 3.43 -14.66 -8.15
CA LEU A 57 3.19 -16.11 -8.19
C LEU A 57 2.57 -16.60 -9.51
N ARG A 58 1.95 -15.69 -10.27
CA ARG A 58 1.32 -15.98 -11.57
C ARG A 58 2.11 -15.41 -12.76
N ALA A 59 3.24 -14.74 -12.49
CA ALA A 59 4.06 -14.16 -13.52
C ALA A 59 4.81 -15.25 -14.31
N ASP A 60 4.84 -15.09 -15.63
CA ASP A 60 5.50 -16.05 -16.52
C ASP A 60 7.01 -15.76 -16.65
N SER A 61 7.43 -14.53 -16.32
CA SER A 61 8.79 -14.04 -16.48
C SER A 61 9.36 -13.39 -15.21
N PRO A 62 10.64 -13.64 -14.86
CA PRO A 62 11.29 -12.95 -13.74
C PRO A 62 11.41 -11.43 -13.98
N LEU A 63 11.36 -10.98 -15.23
CA LEU A 63 11.38 -9.55 -15.55
C LEU A 63 10.09 -8.86 -15.09
N GLU A 64 8.94 -9.51 -15.25
CA GLU A 64 7.65 -8.99 -14.80
C GLU A 64 7.62 -8.83 -13.28
N VAL A 65 8.12 -9.84 -12.56
CA VAL A 65 8.26 -9.79 -11.09
C VAL A 65 9.16 -8.63 -10.66
N ALA A 66 10.30 -8.43 -11.35
CA ALA A 66 11.20 -7.33 -11.05
C ALA A 66 10.55 -5.96 -11.29
N GLN A 67 9.77 -5.80 -12.36
CA GLN A 67 9.02 -4.57 -12.64
C GLN A 67 7.95 -4.31 -11.57
N MET A 68 7.19 -5.33 -11.16
CA MET A 68 6.19 -5.19 -10.10
C MET A 68 6.83 -4.83 -8.75
N LEU A 69 7.96 -5.45 -8.40
CA LEU A 69 8.73 -5.09 -7.20
C LEU A 69 9.26 -3.66 -7.27
N LEU A 70 9.75 -3.23 -8.43
CA LEU A 70 10.21 -1.85 -8.63
C LEU A 70 9.05 -0.86 -8.42
N ILE A 71 7.88 -1.13 -8.98
CA ILE A 71 6.67 -0.32 -8.78
C ILE A 71 6.33 -0.23 -7.30
N TRP A 72 6.31 -1.36 -6.59
CA TRP A 72 6.03 -1.38 -5.15
C TRP A 72 7.02 -0.51 -4.36
N LEU A 73 8.32 -0.64 -4.61
CA LEU A 73 9.34 0.18 -3.95
C LEU A 73 9.21 1.67 -4.27
N LEU A 74 8.88 2.02 -5.51
CA LEU A 74 8.64 3.41 -5.90
C LEU A 74 7.42 4.00 -5.18
N VAL A 75 6.34 3.23 -5.06
CA VAL A 75 5.15 3.65 -4.31
C VAL A 75 5.49 3.86 -2.84
N LEU A 76 6.28 2.97 -2.23
CA LEU A 76 6.75 3.13 -0.84
C LEU A 76 7.56 4.41 -0.65
N ALA A 77 8.53 4.65 -1.54
CA ALA A 77 9.37 5.85 -1.47
C ALA A 77 8.54 7.13 -1.67
N SER A 78 7.60 7.11 -2.63
CA SER A 78 6.70 8.23 -2.88
C SER A 78 5.78 8.50 -1.69
N GLY A 79 5.16 7.46 -1.12
CA GLY A 79 4.30 7.56 0.05
C GLY A 79 5.04 8.06 1.29
N ALA A 80 6.26 7.56 1.53
CA ALA A 80 7.11 8.06 2.62
C ALA A 80 7.46 9.55 2.45
N THR A 81 7.79 9.97 1.23
CA THR A 81 8.09 11.38 0.93
C THR A 81 6.86 12.26 1.14
N ALA A 82 5.69 11.85 0.64
CA ALA A 82 4.44 12.58 0.82
C ALA A 82 4.05 12.68 2.30
N CYS A 83 4.20 11.58 3.07
CA CYS A 83 3.96 11.58 4.50
C CYS A 83 4.86 12.57 5.25
N GLN A 84 6.16 12.63 4.90
CA GLN A 84 7.09 13.54 5.56
C GLN A 84 6.81 15.01 5.23
N LEU A 85 6.36 15.31 4.01
CA LEU A 85 5.96 16.67 3.63
C LEU A 85 4.70 17.11 4.37
N LEU A 86 3.68 16.24 4.43
CA LEU A 86 2.42 16.54 5.10
C LEU A 86 2.58 16.63 6.63
N ALA A 87 3.41 15.78 7.24
CA ALA A 87 3.69 15.85 8.67
C ALA A 87 4.37 17.18 9.07
N ARG A 88 5.23 17.73 8.20
CA ARG A 88 5.86 19.04 8.45
C ARG A 88 4.86 20.18 8.33
N GLN A 89 3.91 20.09 7.39
CA GLN A 89 2.85 21.10 7.24
C GLN A 89 1.88 21.08 8.42
N SER A 90 1.54 19.91 8.97
CA SER A 90 0.68 19.85 10.15
C SER A 90 1.34 20.46 11.39
N ASP A 91 2.67 20.30 11.55
CA ASP A 91 3.41 20.94 12.66
C ASP A 91 3.46 22.47 12.53
N GLU A 92 3.40 23.00 11.30
CA GLU A 92 3.38 24.45 11.02
C GLU A 92 2.00 25.08 11.29
N GLU A 93 0.90 24.36 11.03
CA GLU A 93 -0.47 24.81 11.32
C GLU A 93 -0.75 24.88 12.83
N ASP A 94 -0.20 23.96 13.63
CA ASP A 94 -0.36 23.95 15.09
C ASP A 94 0.48 25.02 15.83
N GLY A 95 1.41 25.70 15.13
CA GLY A 95 2.33 26.68 15.70
C GLY A 95 1.91 28.15 15.56
N ASP A 96 0.82 28.43 14.83
CA ASP A 96 0.31 29.79 14.53
C ASP A 96 -0.88 30.20 15.44
N ASP A 97 -1.25 29.35 16.41
CA ASP A 97 -2.20 29.61 17.53
C ASP A 97 -1.47 29.96 18.85
#